data_AF-A0A370DG93-F1
#
_entry.id   AF-A0A370DG93-F1
#
_cell.length_a   1.000
_cell.length_b   1.000
_cell.length_c   1.000
_cell.angle_alpha   90.00
_cell.angle_beta   90.00
_cell.angle_gamma   90.00
#
_symmetry.space_group_name_H-M   'P 1'
#
loop_
_entity.id
_entity.type
_entity.pdbx_description
1 polymer ?
#
loop_
_entity_poly.entity_id
_entity_poly.type
_entity_poly.pdbx_seq_one_letter_code
_entity_poly.pdbx_strand_id
1 'polypeptide(L)'
;MVSNSSGVMNSRTAVPPAILLIAGLLLAFPLYYPTLDSFFNIWTASDSDQSHGFLLFAVCLYIFYEEWKARKDRLSIKPRYLGLIGIIVLSLLWMMSGLVYVESLQQALFIAILAMIIFSFLGLKDGTPFYFPVLLLLSVVPVWKVLAPHLQTGTAVTVGYMLQASGITSVREGYLLIIPEGTFEVAEFCSGLRYQIVGITISLLYARQSGFYLKETIAYVAFASLLVFVANLMRVYSVVVIGHITNMESEIVHDHNMLGWTVFGVFILLYLWGSQRYIPIRSAIEQVGGDGIKLADGTKRRNLRFTALVFFATLTGPALAFFYMSGGAETDSSRVELPGKIADWKLVENRLTSWKPDWLQGNSVVEGRYSDGAHRVDVYLSRFSSQEQGREAISVLNEVYDSDVWSRIYRRVTDLGQVNGRNLIVEETRLKAAGSDRGRIVWRWYNAAGKREQKNIKAKLLNLLGTLKGNPEIDVNMVSYDLGADEDKTRIRMVGFLPGYLVAVEK
;
A
#
# COMPACT_ATOMS: atom_id res chain seq x y z
N MET A 1 -33.69 60.13 -41.31
CA MET A 1 -32.99 60.09 -40.01
C MET A 1 -33.13 58.69 -39.45
N VAL A 2 -31.98 58.05 -39.23
CA VAL A 2 -31.84 56.64 -38.83
C VAL A 2 -31.58 56.57 -37.32
N SER A 3 -31.93 55.42 -36.75
CA SER A 3 -31.50 54.87 -35.44
C SER A 3 -32.37 55.27 -34.24
N ASN A 4 -32.66 54.40 -33.27
CA ASN A 4 -32.07 53.09 -32.99
C ASN A 4 -33.09 52.24 -32.21
N SER A 5 -33.40 51.05 -32.73
CA SER A 5 -34.14 50.02 -32.02
C SER A 5 -33.26 49.40 -30.95
N SER A 6 -33.87 49.26 -29.77
CA SER A 6 -33.42 48.56 -28.58
C SER A 6 -32.55 47.33 -28.85
N GLY A 7 -31.36 47.35 -28.26
CA GLY A 7 -30.40 46.25 -28.30
C GLY A 7 -30.97 44.94 -27.77
N VAL A 8 -31.04 43.96 -28.66
CA VAL A 8 -31.11 42.54 -28.30
C VAL A 8 -29.78 42.19 -27.65
N MET A 9 -29.74 42.20 -26.31
CA MET A 9 -28.61 41.67 -25.56
C MET A 9 -28.49 40.17 -25.84
N ASN A 10 -27.46 39.81 -26.59
CA ASN A 10 -26.96 38.45 -26.74
C ASN A 10 -26.65 37.84 -25.36
N SER A 11 -27.59 37.12 -24.76
CA SER A 11 -27.35 36.22 -23.64
C SER A 11 -26.62 34.96 -24.15
N ARG A 12 -25.34 35.11 -24.50
CA ARG A 12 -24.45 33.97 -24.79
C ARG A 12 -24.22 33.17 -23.51
N THR A 13 -25.15 32.26 -23.23
CA THR A 13 -25.10 31.12 -22.30
C THR A 13 -23.74 31.00 -21.59
N ALA A 14 -23.68 31.54 -20.38
CA ALA A 14 -22.54 31.32 -19.51
C ALA A 14 -22.52 29.83 -19.14
N VAL A 15 -21.38 29.15 -19.34
CA VAL A 15 -21.24 27.77 -18.87
C VAL A 15 -21.33 27.80 -17.34
N PRO A 16 -22.29 27.09 -16.73
CA PRO A 16 -22.46 27.10 -15.29
C PRO A 16 -21.14 26.72 -14.57
N PRO A 17 -20.75 27.42 -13.50
CA PRO A 17 -19.58 27.10 -12.68
C PRO A 17 -19.47 25.61 -12.30
N ALA A 18 -20.63 25.00 -12.04
CA ALA A 18 -20.79 23.59 -11.75
C ALA A 18 -20.30 22.66 -12.88
N ILE A 19 -20.48 23.04 -14.16
CA ILE A 19 -20.01 22.26 -15.31
C ILE A 19 -18.48 22.34 -15.41
N LEU A 20 -17.87 23.50 -15.13
CA LEU A 20 -16.41 23.64 -15.16
C LEU A 20 -15.71 22.80 -14.10
N LEU A 21 -16.30 22.71 -12.89
CA LEU A 21 -15.82 21.80 -11.84
C LEU A 21 -15.87 20.33 -12.29
N ILE A 22 -17.03 19.90 -12.83
CA ILE A 22 -17.19 18.53 -13.34
C ILE A 22 -16.20 18.25 -14.46
N ALA A 23 -16.03 19.18 -15.40
CA ALA A 23 -15.06 19.04 -16.48
C ALA A 23 -13.62 18.90 -15.95
N GLY A 24 -13.24 19.69 -14.95
CA GLY A 24 -11.92 19.59 -14.30
C GLY A 24 -11.69 18.24 -13.62
N LEU A 25 -12.72 17.69 -12.96
CA LEU A 25 -12.65 16.36 -12.33
C LEU A 25 -12.61 15.23 -13.35
N LEU A 26 -13.53 15.23 -14.33
CA LEU A 26 -13.61 14.19 -15.36
C LEU A 26 -12.34 14.10 -16.19
N LEU A 27 -11.68 15.22 -16.42
CA LEU A 27 -10.44 15.27 -17.19
C LEU A 27 -9.26 14.64 -16.45
N ALA A 28 -9.28 14.56 -15.11
CA ALA A 28 -8.24 13.87 -14.37
C ALA A 28 -8.26 12.35 -14.63
N PHE A 29 -9.42 11.75 -14.91
CA PHE A 29 -9.52 10.31 -15.12
C PHE A 29 -8.67 9.79 -16.30
N PRO A 30 -8.80 10.30 -17.54
CA PRO A 30 -7.97 9.82 -18.64
C PRO A 30 -6.48 10.18 -18.47
N LEU A 31 -6.15 11.30 -17.83
CA LEU A 31 -4.76 11.70 -17.61
C LEU A 31 -4.01 10.77 -16.64
N TYR A 32 -4.73 10.15 -15.71
CA TYR A 32 -4.19 9.24 -14.69
C TYR A 32 -4.64 7.79 -14.95
N TYR A 33 -4.86 7.44 -16.23
CA TYR A 33 -5.30 6.10 -16.64
C TYR A 33 -4.50 4.94 -16.01
N PRO A 34 -3.16 4.98 -15.89
CA PRO A 34 -2.41 3.89 -15.23
C PRO A 34 -2.88 3.62 -13.79
N THR A 35 -3.30 4.67 -13.07
CA THR A 35 -3.84 4.52 -11.71
C THR A 35 -5.27 3.98 -11.71
N LEU A 36 -6.08 4.32 -12.71
CA LEU A 36 -7.42 3.74 -12.86
C LEU A 36 -7.36 2.25 -13.20
N ASP A 37 -6.41 1.86 -14.06
CA ASP A 37 -6.13 0.46 -14.38
C ASP A 37 -5.71 -0.31 -13.12
N SER A 38 -4.81 0.27 -12.32
CA SER A 38 -4.40 -0.28 -11.02
C SER A 38 -5.58 -0.45 -10.06
N PHE A 39 -6.49 0.53 -9.96
CA PHE A 39 -7.74 0.35 -9.19
C PHE A 39 -8.60 -0.79 -9.72
N PHE A 40 -8.78 -0.87 -11.05
CA PHE A 40 -9.57 -1.93 -11.68
C PHE A 40 -9.01 -3.33 -11.38
N ASN A 41 -7.69 -3.51 -11.51
CA ASN A 41 -7.01 -4.77 -11.24
C ASN A 41 -7.16 -5.18 -9.78
N ILE A 42 -6.99 -4.23 -8.85
CA ILE A 42 -7.14 -4.50 -7.41
C ILE A 42 -8.59 -4.85 -7.06
N TRP A 43 -9.58 -4.16 -7.64
CA TRP A 43 -10.98 -4.39 -7.29
C TRP A 43 -11.57 -5.65 -7.93
N THR A 44 -10.98 -6.15 -9.02
CA THR A 44 -11.41 -7.37 -9.72
C THR A 44 -10.65 -8.63 -9.30
N ALA A 45 -9.50 -8.50 -8.62
CA ALA A 45 -8.74 -9.64 -8.13
C ALA A 45 -9.52 -10.47 -7.09
N SER A 46 -9.53 -11.80 -7.27
CA SER A 46 -10.32 -12.75 -6.48
C SER A 46 -10.07 -12.68 -4.97
N ASP A 47 -8.81 -12.49 -4.57
CA ASP A 47 -8.38 -12.49 -3.16
C ASP A 47 -8.10 -11.08 -2.62
N SER A 48 -8.64 -10.04 -3.27
CA SER A 48 -8.37 -8.65 -2.90
C SER A 48 -9.02 -8.24 -1.58
N ASP A 49 -8.24 -7.56 -0.73
CA ASP A 49 -8.76 -6.85 0.46
C ASP A 49 -9.71 -5.70 0.09
N GLN A 50 -9.68 -5.24 -1.16
CA GLN A 50 -10.39 -4.06 -1.67
C GLN A 50 -11.43 -4.40 -2.73
N SER A 51 -11.93 -5.64 -2.78
CA SER A 51 -12.97 -6.07 -3.73
C SER A 51 -14.26 -5.24 -3.66
N HIS A 52 -14.53 -4.61 -2.51
CA HIS A 52 -15.65 -3.69 -2.31
C HIS A 52 -15.47 -2.31 -2.98
N GLY A 53 -14.34 -2.09 -3.67
CA GLY A 53 -13.96 -0.81 -4.27
C GLY A 53 -14.97 -0.23 -5.24
N PHE A 54 -15.51 -1.04 -6.17
CA PHE A 54 -16.54 -0.59 -7.11
C PHE A 54 -17.82 -0.11 -6.41
N LEU A 55 -18.27 -0.85 -5.40
CA LEU A 55 -19.45 -0.49 -4.62
C LEU A 55 -19.23 0.84 -3.90
N LEU A 56 -18.07 1.01 -3.25
CA LEU A 56 -17.77 2.27 -2.57
C LEU A 56 -17.64 3.43 -3.56
N PHE A 57 -17.02 3.22 -4.72
CA PHE A 57 -16.93 4.23 -5.76
C PHE A 57 -18.32 4.69 -6.23
N ALA A 58 -19.26 3.75 -6.43
CA ALA A 58 -20.64 4.07 -6.76
C ALA A 58 -21.35 4.88 -5.65
N VAL A 59 -21.16 4.49 -4.38
CA VAL A 59 -21.68 5.24 -3.22
C VAL A 59 -21.11 6.66 -3.18
N CYS A 60 -19.80 6.82 -3.38
CA CYS A 60 -19.15 8.14 -3.41
C CYS A 60 -19.66 9.01 -4.57
N LEU A 61 -19.86 8.43 -5.76
CA LEU A 61 -20.46 9.12 -6.90
C LEU A 61 -21.89 9.57 -6.60
N TYR A 62 -22.70 8.71 -5.97
CA TYR A 62 -24.06 9.05 -5.58
C TYR A 62 -24.10 10.21 -4.58
N ILE A 63 -23.29 10.14 -3.51
CA ILE A 63 -23.16 11.22 -2.52
C ILE A 63 -22.70 12.51 -3.20
N PHE A 64 -21.69 12.44 -4.06
CA PHE A 64 -21.20 13.61 -4.80
C PHE A 64 -22.31 14.22 -5.68
N TYR A 65 -23.08 13.39 -6.37
CA TYR A 65 -24.20 13.81 -7.21
C TYR A 65 -25.30 14.51 -6.40
N GLU A 66 -25.69 13.96 -5.25
CA GLU A 66 -26.69 14.57 -4.36
C GLU A 66 -26.23 15.94 -3.87
N GLU A 67 -24.97 16.05 -3.43
CA GLU A 67 -24.39 17.33 -2.99
C GLU A 67 -24.29 18.35 -4.12
N TRP A 68 -23.97 17.89 -5.34
CA TRP A 68 -23.94 18.70 -6.56
C TRP A 68 -25.34 19.18 -6.93
N LYS A 69 -26.33 18.29 -6.99
CA LYS A 69 -27.72 18.60 -7.36
C LYS A 69 -28.34 19.62 -6.41
N ALA A 70 -28.05 19.51 -5.11
CA ALA A 70 -28.53 20.44 -4.10
C ALA A 70 -27.90 21.84 -4.17
N ARG A 71 -26.70 21.99 -4.76
CA ARG A 71 -25.90 23.24 -4.69
C ARG A 71 -25.56 23.86 -6.04
N LYS A 72 -25.74 23.16 -7.16
CA LYS A 72 -25.29 23.57 -8.50
C LYS A 72 -25.64 25.01 -8.87
N ASP A 73 -26.80 25.51 -8.46
CA ASP A 73 -27.30 26.85 -8.81
C ASP A 73 -26.72 27.95 -7.91
N ARG A 74 -26.13 27.57 -6.76
CA ARG A 74 -25.48 28.47 -5.80
C ARG A 74 -23.95 28.42 -5.86
N LEU A 75 -23.38 27.48 -6.62
CA LEU A 75 -21.92 27.35 -6.75
C LEU A 75 -21.34 28.53 -7.52
N SER A 76 -20.37 29.21 -6.90
CA SER A 76 -19.54 30.23 -7.54
C SER A 76 -18.09 29.76 -7.59
N ILE A 77 -17.44 29.84 -8.75
CA ILE A 77 -16.00 29.58 -8.83
C ILE A 77 -15.25 30.71 -8.12
N LYS A 78 -14.45 30.33 -7.13
CA LYS A 78 -13.55 31.19 -6.37
C LYS A 78 -12.12 30.70 -6.63
N PRO A 79 -11.44 31.19 -7.68
CA PRO A 79 -10.10 30.73 -8.05
C PRO A 79 -9.13 30.76 -6.87
N ARG A 80 -8.64 29.57 -6.45
CA ARG A 80 -7.61 29.43 -5.40
C ARG A 80 -6.31 28.95 -6.05
N TYR A 81 -5.38 29.87 -6.29
CA TYR A 81 -4.07 29.55 -6.88
C TYR A 81 -3.22 28.60 -6.01
N LEU A 82 -3.42 28.61 -4.69
CA LEU A 82 -2.80 27.62 -3.79
C LEU A 82 -3.21 26.19 -4.16
N GLY A 83 -4.43 26.01 -4.68
CA GLY A 83 -4.90 24.73 -5.18
C GLY A 83 -4.12 24.25 -6.40
N LEU A 84 -3.77 25.16 -7.32
CA LEU A 84 -2.93 24.84 -8.48
C LEU A 84 -1.53 24.37 -8.07
N ILE A 85 -0.91 25.06 -7.10
CA ILE A 85 0.39 24.64 -6.56
C ILE A 85 0.28 23.24 -5.96
N GLY A 86 -0.77 22.98 -5.18
CA GLY A 86 -1.04 21.66 -4.63
C GLY A 86 -1.22 20.58 -5.71
N ILE A 87 -1.97 20.85 -6.77
CA ILE A 87 -2.14 19.92 -7.90
C ILE A 87 -0.78 19.62 -8.55
N ILE A 88 0.03 20.64 -8.84
CA ILE A 88 1.35 20.43 -9.46
C ILE A 88 2.23 19.58 -8.56
N VAL A 89 2.33 19.90 -7.27
CA VAL A 89 3.15 19.14 -6.32
C VAL A 89 2.68 17.69 -6.23
N LEU A 90 1.37 17.46 -6.08
CA LEU A 90 0.82 16.10 -5.99
C LEU A 90 0.98 15.33 -7.31
N SER A 91 0.86 16.00 -8.45
CA SER A 91 1.07 15.42 -9.78
C SER A 91 2.53 15.00 -10.01
N LEU A 92 3.49 15.82 -9.55
CA LEU A 92 4.90 15.47 -9.56
C LEU A 92 5.22 14.32 -8.61
N LEU A 93 4.64 14.32 -7.41
CA LEU A 93 4.76 13.17 -6.49
C LEU A 93 4.16 11.91 -7.10
N TRP A 94 3.05 12.02 -7.84
CA TRP A 94 2.41 10.90 -8.52
C TRP A 94 3.34 10.31 -9.58
N MET A 95 3.98 11.16 -10.39
CA MET A 95 5.00 10.75 -11.35
C MET A 95 6.16 10.04 -10.64
N MET A 96 6.72 10.67 -9.60
CA MET A 96 7.84 10.11 -8.83
C MET A 96 7.49 8.74 -8.24
N SER A 97 6.28 8.56 -7.71
CA SER A 97 5.82 7.26 -7.20
C SER A 97 5.66 6.21 -8.29
N GLY A 98 5.29 6.61 -9.52
CA GLY A 98 5.26 5.73 -10.68
C GLY A 98 6.63 5.25 -11.12
N LEU A 99 7.64 6.13 -11.08
CA LEU A 99 9.03 5.80 -11.42
C LEU A 99 9.68 4.77 -10.49
N VAL A 100 9.09 4.53 -9.31
CA VAL A 100 9.53 3.50 -8.35
C VAL A 100 8.45 2.46 -8.06
N TYR A 101 7.40 2.40 -8.89
CA TYR A 101 6.36 1.38 -8.82
C TYR A 101 5.75 1.28 -7.42
N VAL A 102 5.24 2.41 -6.92
CA VAL A 102 4.49 2.47 -5.65
C VAL A 102 3.04 2.82 -5.96
N GLU A 103 2.30 1.83 -6.44
CA GLU A 103 0.90 1.99 -6.89
C GLU A 103 -0.03 2.54 -5.81
N SER A 104 0.10 2.04 -4.57
CA SER A 104 -0.71 2.49 -3.44
C SER A 104 -0.56 3.99 -3.17
N LEU A 105 0.64 4.53 -3.38
CA LEU A 105 0.89 5.97 -3.27
C LEU A 105 0.32 6.73 -4.46
N GLN A 106 0.46 6.22 -5.69
CA GLN A 106 -0.17 6.81 -6.87
C GLN A 106 -1.69 6.93 -6.72
N GLN A 107 -2.34 5.88 -6.23
CA GLN A 107 -3.78 5.84 -5.95
C GLN A 107 -4.21 6.88 -4.90
N ALA A 108 -3.48 6.97 -3.79
CA ALA A 108 -3.74 7.98 -2.76
C ALA A 108 -3.53 9.41 -3.29
N LEU A 109 -2.48 9.64 -4.07
CA LEU A 109 -2.18 10.93 -4.68
C LEU A 109 -3.22 11.33 -5.71
N PHE A 110 -3.74 10.39 -6.52
CA PHE A 110 -4.84 10.67 -7.44
C PHE A 110 -6.08 11.19 -6.70
N ILE A 111 -6.47 10.56 -5.60
CA ILE A 111 -7.58 11.03 -4.76
C ILE A 111 -7.30 12.42 -4.17
N ALA A 112 -6.07 12.66 -3.71
CA ALA A 112 -5.65 13.97 -3.21
C ALA A 112 -5.68 15.05 -4.32
N ILE A 113 -5.34 14.71 -5.57
CA ILE A 113 -5.45 15.60 -6.73
C ILE A 113 -6.91 15.97 -6.99
N LEU A 114 -7.84 15.01 -6.94
CA LEU A 114 -9.28 15.29 -7.07
C LEU A 114 -9.75 16.27 -5.98
N ALA A 115 -9.31 16.08 -4.73
CA ALA A 115 -9.60 17.01 -3.65
C ALA A 115 -8.99 18.41 -3.91
N MET A 116 -7.76 18.49 -4.42
CA MET A 116 -7.13 19.78 -4.74
C MET A 116 -7.76 20.48 -5.96
N ILE A 117 -8.34 19.74 -6.90
CA ILE A 117 -9.18 20.29 -7.97
C ILE A 117 -10.41 20.97 -7.36
N ILE A 118 -11.14 20.30 -6.45
CA ILE A 118 -12.29 20.89 -5.74
C ILE A 118 -11.86 22.15 -4.97
N PHE A 119 -10.74 22.08 -4.24
CA PHE A 119 -10.20 23.24 -3.51
C PHE A 119 -9.83 24.40 -4.43
N SER A 120 -9.29 24.13 -5.61
CA SER A 120 -8.93 25.17 -6.60
C SER A 120 -10.15 25.96 -7.07
N PHE A 121 -11.30 25.28 -7.24
CA PHE A 121 -12.54 25.90 -7.73
C PHE A 121 -13.42 26.49 -6.63
N LEU A 122 -13.58 25.81 -5.49
CA LEU A 122 -14.56 26.14 -4.46
C LEU A 122 -13.92 26.63 -3.14
N GLY A 123 -12.65 26.29 -2.89
CA GLY A 123 -12.01 26.45 -1.59
C GLY A 123 -12.62 25.57 -0.50
N LEU A 124 -12.18 25.76 0.76
CA LEU A 124 -12.58 24.87 1.87
C LEU A 124 -14.08 24.94 2.19
N LYS A 125 -14.62 26.15 2.36
CA LYS A 125 -16.01 26.34 2.83
C LYS A 125 -17.03 25.75 1.86
N ASP A 126 -16.98 26.14 0.60
CA ASP A 126 -17.94 25.70 -0.41
C ASP A 126 -17.62 24.27 -0.92
N GLY A 127 -16.37 23.81 -0.77
CA GLY A 127 -15.91 22.48 -1.16
C GLY A 127 -16.16 21.37 -0.12
N THR A 128 -16.41 21.73 1.15
CA THR A 128 -16.60 20.78 2.27
C THR A 128 -17.53 19.60 1.94
N PRO A 129 -18.71 19.82 1.34
CA PRO A 129 -19.62 18.71 1.02
C PRO A 129 -19.04 17.71 0.00
N PHE A 130 -18.16 18.15 -0.89
CA PHE A 130 -17.56 17.35 -1.96
C PHE A 130 -16.27 16.64 -1.53
N TYR A 131 -15.56 17.13 -0.51
CA TYR A 131 -14.37 16.44 -0.01
C TYR A 131 -14.70 15.11 0.64
N PHE A 132 -15.84 15.00 1.32
CA PHE A 132 -16.23 13.75 1.99
C PHE A 132 -16.27 12.55 1.04
N PRO A 133 -17.06 12.53 -0.05
CA PRO A 133 -17.09 11.38 -0.95
C PRO A 133 -15.74 11.12 -1.64
N VAL A 134 -14.96 12.16 -1.92
CA VAL A 134 -13.63 12.01 -2.54
C VAL A 134 -12.64 11.38 -1.57
N LEU A 135 -12.53 11.90 -0.34
CA LEU A 135 -11.60 11.39 0.66
C LEU A 135 -12.01 10.02 1.20
N LEU A 136 -13.31 9.69 1.16
CA LEU A 136 -13.79 8.35 1.51
C LEU A 136 -13.19 7.26 0.61
N LEU A 137 -12.85 7.58 -0.65
CA LEU A 137 -12.14 6.66 -1.55
C LEU A 137 -10.75 6.26 -1.05
N LEU A 138 -10.13 6.99 -0.12
CA LEU A 138 -8.86 6.57 0.49
C LEU A 138 -8.99 5.25 1.25
N SER A 139 -10.20 4.87 1.67
CA SER A 139 -10.43 3.58 2.32
C SER A 139 -10.23 2.39 1.39
N VAL A 140 -10.43 2.57 0.08
CA VAL A 140 -10.23 1.50 -0.94
C VAL A 140 -8.84 1.52 -1.57
N VAL A 141 -7.92 2.30 -1.00
CA VAL A 141 -6.50 2.32 -1.37
C VAL A 141 -5.73 1.43 -0.39
N PRO A 142 -4.82 0.54 -0.85
CA PRO A 142 -4.06 -0.36 0.02
C PRO A 142 -2.94 0.32 0.81
N VAL A 143 -3.00 1.64 1.07
CA VAL A 143 -2.08 2.35 1.99
C VAL A 143 -2.17 1.80 3.42
N TRP A 144 -3.32 1.22 3.78
CA TRP A 144 -3.59 0.67 5.11
C TRP A 144 -2.84 -0.63 5.40
N LYS A 145 -2.23 -1.28 4.40
CA LYS A 145 -1.43 -2.50 4.59
C LYS A 145 -0.27 -2.32 5.57
N VAL A 146 0.21 -1.09 5.76
CA VAL A 146 1.23 -0.77 6.78
C VAL A 146 0.77 -1.10 8.22
N LEU A 147 -0.54 -1.17 8.48
CA LEU A 147 -1.08 -1.58 9.78
C LEU A 147 -1.09 -3.11 9.96
N ALA A 148 -1.00 -3.91 8.89
CA ALA A 148 -1.16 -5.36 8.98
C ALA A 148 -0.19 -6.02 9.97
N PRO A 149 1.14 -5.73 9.97
CA PRO A 149 2.06 -6.36 10.92
C PRO A 149 1.73 -6.02 12.38
N HIS A 150 1.25 -4.80 12.64
CA HIS A 150 0.85 -4.37 13.97
C HIS A 150 -0.42 -5.09 14.44
N LEU A 151 -1.41 -5.22 13.56
CA LEU A 151 -2.65 -5.95 13.84
C LEU A 151 -2.40 -7.46 13.99
N GLN A 152 -1.53 -8.05 13.18
CA GLN A 152 -1.09 -9.45 13.30
C GLN A 152 -0.41 -9.70 14.64
N THR A 153 0.56 -8.85 15.01
CA THR A 153 1.25 -8.97 16.30
C THR A 153 0.27 -8.85 17.46
N GLY A 154 -0.61 -7.84 17.43
CA GLY A 154 -1.64 -7.65 18.45
C GLY A 154 -2.58 -8.85 18.54
N THR A 155 -2.97 -9.43 17.41
CA THR A 155 -3.81 -10.63 17.33
C THR A 155 -3.11 -11.86 17.90
N ALA A 156 -1.89 -12.17 17.43
CA ALA A 156 -1.13 -13.34 17.89
C ALA A 156 -0.84 -13.28 19.40
N VAL A 157 -0.48 -12.11 19.92
CA VAL A 157 -0.25 -11.91 21.36
C VAL A 157 -1.54 -12.13 22.15
N THR A 158 -2.63 -11.46 21.75
CA THR A 158 -3.88 -11.50 22.51
C THR A 158 -4.52 -12.88 22.47
N VAL A 159 -4.55 -13.52 21.30
CA VAL A 159 -5.09 -14.89 21.14
C VAL A 159 -4.25 -15.89 21.92
N GLY A 160 -2.91 -15.77 21.92
CA GLY A 160 -2.05 -16.61 22.75
C GLY A 160 -2.42 -16.55 24.24
N TYR A 161 -2.67 -15.34 24.76
CA TYR A 161 -3.17 -15.19 26.14
C TYR A 161 -4.58 -15.77 26.34
N MET A 162 -5.49 -15.60 25.37
CA MET A 162 -6.85 -16.17 25.44
C MET A 162 -6.83 -17.70 25.49
N LEU A 163 -5.95 -18.35 24.73
CA LEU A 163 -5.78 -19.80 24.72
C LEU A 163 -5.28 -20.31 26.07
N GLN A 164 -4.23 -19.68 26.61
CA GLN A 164 -3.70 -20.02 27.94
C GLN A 164 -4.73 -19.80 29.04
N ALA A 165 -5.47 -18.68 28.99
CA ALA A 165 -6.54 -18.39 29.94
C ALA A 165 -7.69 -19.41 29.87
N SER A 166 -7.88 -20.06 28.72
CA SER A 166 -8.88 -21.09 28.50
C SER A 166 -8.38 -22.51 28.82
N GLY A 167 -7.14 -22.64 29.30
CA GLY A 167 -6.53 -23.93 29.66
C GLY A 167 -5.88 -24.69 28.50
N ILE A 168 -5.79 -24.07 27.30
CA ILE A 168 -5.14 -24.68 26.14
C ILE A 168 -3.65 -24.37 26.19
N THR A 169 -2.84 -25.43 26.33
CA THR A 169 -1.37 -25.32 26.27
C THR A 169 -0.95 -24.76 24.93
N SER A 170 -0.38 -23.57 24.92
CA SER A 170 0.06 -22.91 23.69
C SER A 170 1.35 -22.13 23.88
N VAL A 171 2.21 -22.20 22.86
CA VAL A 171 3.46 -21.43 22.77
C VAL A 171 3.36 -20.50 21.58
N ARG A 172 3.77 -19.24 21.75
CA ARG A 172 3.80 -18.25 20.68
C ARG A 172 5.24 -17.96 20.25
N GLU A 173 5.54 -18.21 18.99
CA GLU A 173 6.81 -17.84 18.35
C GLU A 173 6.54 -16.87 17.18
N GLY A 174 6.75 -15.57 17.41
CA GLY A 174 6.44 -14.56 16.39
C GLY A 174 4.94 -14.51 16.06
N TYR A 175 4.58 -14.87 14.81
CA TYR A 175 3.20 -14.98 14.32
C TYR A 175 2.62 -16.40 14.42
N LEU A 176 3.41 -17.35 14.92
CA LEU A 176 3.00 -18.74 15.10
C LEU A 176 2.37 -18.94 16.48
N LEU A 177 1.24 -19.64 16.49
CA LEU A 177 0.57 -20.18 17.66
C LEU A 177 0.68 -21.71 17.60
N ILE A 178 1.48 -22.28 18.50
CA ILE A 178 1.77 -23.70 18.54
C ILE A 178 0.94 -24.33 19.66
N ILE A 179 0.11 -25.31 19.31
CA ILE A 179 -0.65 -26.17 20.24
C ILE A 179 -0.23 -27.64 20.03
N PRO A 180 -0.55 -28.57 20.95
CA PRO A 180 -0.15 -29.97 20.81
C PRO A 180 -0.59 -30.63 19.50
N GLU A 181 -1.77 -30.25 19.00
CA GLU A 181 -2.40 -30.83 17.82
C GLU A 181 -1.85 -30.24 16.50
N GLY A 182 -1.24 -29.04 16.54
CA GLY A 182 -0.82 -28.36 15.32
C GLY A 182 -0.24 -26.96 15.52
N THR A 183 0.21 -26.36 14.42
CA THR A 183 0.73 -24.99 14.38
C THR A 183 -0.15 -24.11 13.51
N PHE A 184 -0.54 -22.95 14.02
CA PHE A 184 -1.30 -21.94 13.29
C PHE A 184 -0.41 -20.73 13.02
N GLU A 185 -0.46 -20.21 11.80
CA GLU A 185 0.13 -18.92 11.46
C GLU A 185 -0.96 -17.85 11.36
N VAL A 186 -0.75 -16.71 12.04
CA VAL A 186 -1.57 -15.51 11.81
C VAL A 186 -1.11 -14.84 10.51
N ALA A 187 -1.48 -15.44 9.38
CA ALA A 187 -1.15 -14.95 8.04
C ALA A 187 -1.71 -13.53 7.77
N GLU A 188 -1.26 -12.87 6.69
CA GLU A 188 -1.64 -11.49 6.37
C GLU A 188 -3.17 -11.32 6.25
N PHE A 189 -3.86 -12.32 5.68
CA PHE A 189 -5.31 -12.38 5.56
C PHE A 189 -6.06 -12.50 6.91
N CYS A 190 -5.36 -12.92 7.96
CA CYS A 190 -5.86 -13.04 9.34
C CYS A 190 -5.47 -11.86 10.24
N SER A 191 -4.77 -10.86 9.67
CA SER A 191 -4.39 -9.64 10.38
C SER A 191 -5.59 -8.86 10.94
N GLY A 192 -6.78 -9.01 10.37
CA GLY A 192 -7.94 -8.20 10.69
C GLY A 192 -7.97 -6.86 9.94
N LEU A 193 -7.07 -6.64 8.99
CA LEU A 193 -7.04 -5.39 8.21
C LEU A 193 -8.33 -5.17 7.42
N ARG A 194 -8.89 -6.20 6.79
CA ARG A 194 -10.17 -6.11 6.05
C ARG A 194 -11.30 -5.59 6.95
N TYR A 195 -11.39 -6.12 8.16
CA TYR A 195 -12.38 -5.71 9.15
C TYR A 195 -12.22 -4.23 9.54
N GLN A 196 -10.98 -3.78 9.72
CA GLN A 196 -10.66 -2.38 10.01
C GLN A 196 -11.12 -1.46 8.88
N ILE A 197 -10.75 -1.77 7.64
CA ILE A 197 -11.08 -0.93 6.48
C ILE A 197 -12.59 -0.81 6.31
N VAL A 198 -13.32 -1.93 6.29
CA VAL A 198 -14.77 -1.93 6.10
C VAL A 198 -15.48 -1.27 7.31
N GLY A 199 -15.07 -1.59 8.53
CA GLY A 199 -15.64 -1.01 9.75
C GLY A 199 -15.46 0.51 9.84
N ILE A 200 -14.25 1.00 9.53
CA ILE A 200 -13.96 2.44 9.48
C ILE A 200 -14.81 3.12 8.40
N THR A 201 -14.87 2.56 7.18
CA THR A 201 -15.68 3.12 6.07
C THR A 201 -17.16 3.23 6.43
N ILE A 202 -17.75 2.16 7.00
CA ILE A 202 -19.14 2.16 7.45
C ILE A 202 -19.36 3.20 8.56
N SER A 203 -18.43 3.30 9.51
CA SER A 203 -18.54 4.28 10.59
C SER A 203 -18.46 5.74 10.10
N LEU A 204 -17.63 6.03 9.10
CA LEU A 204 -17.53 7.34 8.46
C LEU A 204 -18.83 7.71 7.71
N LEU A 205 -19.40 6.75 6.97
CA LEU A 205 -20.69 6.93 6.30
C LEU A 205 -21.81 7.22 7.30
N TYR A 206 -21.88 6.43 8.38
CA TYR A 206 -22.89 6.62 9.41
C TYR A 206 -22.72 7.95 10.15
N ALA A 207 -21.50 8.32 10.51
CA ALA A 207 -21.20 9.59 11.18
C ALA A 207 -21.61 10.78 10.29
N ARG A 208 -21.36 10.71 8.98
CA ARG A 208 -21.77 11.73 8.02
C ARG A 208 -23.29 11.82 7.89
N GLN A 209 -23.99 10.70 7.84
CA GLN A 209 -25.44 10.65 7.78
C GLN A 209 -26.10 11.19 9.06
N SER A 210 -25.44 10.95 10.20
CA SER A 210 -25.94 11.34 11.53
C SER A 210 -25.59 12.78 11.91
N GLY A 211 -24.81 13.49 11.08
CA GLY A 211 -24.44 14.88 11.30
C GLY A 211 -23.42 15.08 12.44
N PHE A 212 -22.53 14.11 12.68
CA PHE A 212 -21.55 14.18 13.77
C PHE A 212 -20.51 15.29 13.53
N TYR A 213 -20.14 15.99 14.60
CA TYR A 213 -18.96 16.83 14.62
C TYR A 213 -17.68 16.00 14.57
N LEU A 214 -16.55 16.62 14.21
CA LEU A 214 -15.27 15.93 14.08
C LEU A 214 -14.88 15.10 15.32
N LYS A 215 -15.11 15.62 16.53
CA LYS A 215 -14.79 14.90 17.78
C LYS A 215 -15.67 13.65 17.97
N GLU A 216 -16.96 13.76 17.65
CA GLU A 216 -17.92 12.65 17.71
C GLU A 216 -17.58 11.60 16.66
N THR A 217 -17.25 12.03 15.43
CA THR A 217 -16.78 11.15 14.36
C THR A 217 -15.52 10.40 14.76
N ILE A 218 -14.50 11.08 15.33
CA ILE A 218 -13.27 10.43 15.78
C ILE A 218 -13.56 9.38 16.86
N ALA A 219 -14.37 9.73 17.88
CA ALA A 219 -14.73 8.80 18.95
C ALA A 219 -15.52 7.59 18.40
N TYR A 220 -16.45 7.83 17.48
CA TYR A 220 -17.28 6.81 16.86
C TYR A 220 -16.47 5.85 15.99
N VAL A 221 -15.56 6.37 15.16
CA VAL A 221 -14.63 5.59 14.34
C VAL A 221 -13.65 4.80 15.21
N ALA A 222 -13.12 5.41 16.29
CA ALA A 222 -12.23 4.72 17.21
C ALA A 222 -12.95 3.54 17.91
N PHE A 223 -14.21 3.72 18.29
CA PHE A 223 -15.03 2.65 18.84
C PHE A 223 -15.30 1.54 17.82
N ALA A 224 -15.62 1.87 16.56
CA ALA A 224 -15.72 0.89 15.49
C ALA A 224 -14.40 0.11 15.31
N SER A 225 -13.27 0.81 15.25
CA SER A 225 -11.95 0.21 15.08
C SER A 225 -11.61 -0.79 16.19
N LEU A 226 -11.90 -0.43 17.46
CA LEU A 226 -11.75 -1.35 18.58
C LEU A 226 -12.67 -2.56 18.45
N LEU A 227 -13.94 -2.34 18.11
CA LEU A 227 -14.94 -3.40 18.02
C LEU A 227 -14.58 -4.42 16.92
N VAL A 228 -14.19 -3.95 15.75
CA VAL A 228 -13.80 -4.84 14.64
C VAL A 228 -12.44 -5.49 14.86
N PHE A 229 -11.54 -4.88 15.66
CA PHE A 229 -10.36 -5.58 16.16
C PHE A 229 -10.75 -6.76 17.05
N VAL A 230 -11.65 -6.55 18.01
CA VAL A 230 -12.17 -7.63 18.89
C VAL A 230 -12.86 -8.73 18.06
N ALA A 231 -13.63 -8.36 17.04
CA ALA A 231 -14.22 -9.33 16.11
C ALA A 231 -13.15 -10.23 15.47
N ASN A 232 -12.02 -9.66 15.02
CA ASN A 232 -10.92 -10.45 14.46
C ASN A 232 -10.26 -11.36 15.50
N LEU A 233 -10.09 -10.88 16.74
CA LEU A 233 -9.59 -11.71 17.85
C LEU A 233 -10.49 -12.93 18.06
N MET A 234 -11.80 -12.71 18.11
CA MET A 234 -12.78 -13.79 18.27
C MET A 234 -12.73 -14.78 17.10
N ARG A 235 -12.58 -14.31 15.87
CA ARG A 235 -12.42 -15.17 14.69
C ARG A 235 -11.18 -16.06 14.83
N VAL A 236 -10.00 -15.48 15.04
CA VAL A 236 -8.73 -16.24 15.10
C VAL A 236 -8.72 -17.20 16.30
N TYR A 237 -9.18 -16.74 17.48
CA TYR A 237 -9.35 -17.60 18.64
C TYR A 237 -10.27 -18.79 18.34
N SER A 238 -11.42 -18.56 17.69
CA SER A 238 -12.36 -19.63 17.35
C SER A 238 -11.75 -20.66 16.41
N VAL A 239 -10.97 -20.24 15.41
CA VAL A 239 -10.28 -21.16 14.49
C VAL A 239 -9.30 -22.06 15.23
N VAL A 240 -8.49 -21.50 16.15
CA VAL A 240 -7.52 -22.30 16.93
C VAL A 240 -8.23 -23.26 17.88
N VAL A 241 -9.28 -22.81 18.56
CA VAL A 241 -10.07 -23.68 19.44
C VAL A 241 -10.74 -24.81 18.66
N ILE A 242 -11.31 -24.51 17.48
CA ILE A 242 -11.89 -25.54 16.61
C ILE A 242 -10.84 -26.57 16.21
N GLY A 243 -9.65 -26.13 15.77
CA GLY A 243 -8.59 -27.09 15.44
C GLY A 243 -8.10 -27.89 16.63
N HIS A 244 -8.06 -27.31 17.83
CA HIS A 244 -7.76 -28.06 19.06
C HIS A 244 -8.79 -29.17 19.33
N ILE A 245 -10.09 -28.85 19.31
CA ILE A 245 -11.14 -29.84 19.63
C ILE A 245 -11.36 -30.88 18.53
N THR A 246 -11.03 -30.56 17.28
CA THR A 246 -11.19 -31.49 16.14
C THR A 246 -9.88 -32.14 15.73
N ASN A 247 -8.80 -32.02 16.50
CA ASN A 247 -7.47 -32.50 16.10
C ASN A 247 -7.06 -32.07 14.68
N MET A 248 -7.33 -30.82 14.33
CA MET A 248 -7.07 -30.22 13.01
C MET A 248 -7.91 -30.77 11.84
N GLU A 249 -8.90 -31.64 12.08
CA GLU A 249 -9.69 -32.29 11.01
C GLU A 249 -10.85 -31.43 10.46
N SER A 250 -11.21 -30.32 11.12
CA SER A 250 -12.33 -29.49 10.68
C SER A 250 -12.01 -28.72 9.39
N GLU A 251 -12.94 -28.74 8.42
CA GLU A 251 -12.86 -27.92 7.21
C GLU A 251 -12.73 -26.42 7.51
N ILE A 252 -13.27 -25.94 8.64
CA ILE A 252 -13.17 -24.53 9.05
C ILE A 252 -11.70 -24.14 9.31
N VAL A 253 -10.85 -25.07 9.71
CA VAL A 253 -9.41 -24.79 9.89
C VAL A 253 -8.75 -24.46 8.55
N HIS A 254 -9.20 -25.11 7.47
CA HIS A 254 -8.70 -24.89 6.11
C HIS A 254 -9.39 -23.70 5.42
N ASP A 255 -10.72 -23.57 5.54
CA ASP A 255 -11.49 -22.44 5.00
C ASP A 255 -12.32 -21.75 6.10
N HIS A 256 -11.70 -20.74 6.70
CA HIS A 256 -12.26 -19.91 7.77
C HIS A 256 -12.81 -18.57 7.24
N ASN A 257 -13.07 -18.45 5.93
CA ASN A 257 -13.62 -17.23 5.34
C ASN A 257 -15.08 -17.00 5.75
N MET A 258 -15.92 -18.04 5.69
CA MET A 258 -17.34 -17.95 6.07
C MET A 258 -17.51 -17.61 7.56
N LEU A 259 -16.69 -18.24 8.43
CA LEU A 259 -16.62 -17.89 9.85
C LEU A 259 -16.25 -16.42 10.03
N GLY A 260 -15.26 -15.95 9.27
CA GLY A 260 -14.87 -14.55 9.26
C GLY A 260 -16.03 -13.62 8.89
N TRP A 261 -16.74 -13.87 7.79
CA TRP A 261 -17.89 -13.05 7.41
C TRP A 261 -18.98 -13.02 8.48
N THR A 262 -19.24 -14.18 9.11
CA THR A 262 -20.26 -14.30 10.16
C THR A 262 -19.90 -13.48 11.40
N VAL A 263 -18.68 -13.63 11.91
CA VAL A 263 -18.21 -12.89 13.09
C VAL A 263 -18.21 -11.38 12.81
N PHE A 264 -17.69 -10.96 11.66
CA PHE A 264 -17.74 -9.54 11.28
C PHE A 264 -19.16 -9.00 11.22
N GLY A 265 -20.06 -9.74 10.55
CA GLY A 265 -21.47 -9.39 10.39
C GLY A 265 -22.16 -9.17 11.73
N VAL A 266 -21.99 -10.08 12.70
CA VAL A 266 -22.57 -9.94 14.03
C VAL A 266 -22.08 -8.65 14.72
N PHE A 267 -20.78 -8.41 14.74
CA PHE A 267 -20.20 -7.25 15.41
C PHE A 267 -20.63 -5.93 14.76
N ILE A 268 -20.61 -5.85 13.42
CA ILE A 268 -21.02 -4.62 12.72
C ILE A 268 -22.53 -4.37 12.81
N LEU A 269 -23.36 -5.42 12.85
CA LEU A 269 -24.80 -5.28 13.06
C LEU A 269 -25.11 -4.80 14.48
N LEU A 270 -24.44 -5.34 15.51
CA LEU A 270 -24.58 -4.87 16.89
C LEU A 270 -24.13 -3.41 17.03
N TYR A 271 -23.04 -3.04 16.36
CA TYR A 271 -22.57 -1.66 16.29
C TYR A 271 -23.63 -0.73 15.71
N LEU A 272 -24.13 -1.03 14.50
CA LEU A 272 -25.12 -0.20 13.82
C LEU A 272 -26.46 -0.17 14.54
N TRP A 273 -26.90 -1.30 15.10
CA TRP A 273 -28.10 -1.38 15.91
C TRP A 273 -27.98 -0.51 17.17
N GLY A 274 -26.85 -0.61 17.88
CA GLY A 274 -26.55 0.23 19.03
C GLY A 274 -26.54 1.71 18.66
N SER A 275 -25.91 2.06 17.54
CA SER A 275 -25.90 3.43 17.03
C SER A 275 -27.30 3.96 16.75
N GLN A 276 -28.14 3.20 16.05
CA GLN A 276 -29.53 3.58 15.79
C GLN A 276 -30.36 3.73 17.07
N ARG A 277 -30.10 2.90 18.10
CA ARG A 277 -30.88 2.89 19.33
C ARG A 277 -30.52 4.01 20.29
N TYR A 278 -29.24 4.38 20.34
CA TYR A 278 -28.68 5.25 21.38
C TYR A 278 -28.16 6.58 20.86
N ILE A 279 -27.91 6.73 19.55
CA ILE A 279 -27.38 7.96 18.98
C ILE A 279 -28.48 8.67 18.17
N PRO A 280 -28.97 9.85 18.62
CA PRO A 280 -29.95 10.60 17.86
C PRO A 280 -29.32 11.11 16.56
N ILE A 281 -29.98 10.85 15.44
CA ILE A 281 -29.62 11.43 14.15
C ILE A 281 -29.95 12.92 14.22
N ARG A 282 -28.92 13.77 14.14
CA ARG A 282 -29.15 15.20 13.91
C ARG A 282 -29.51 15.35 12.44
N SER A 283 -30.77 15.66 12.16
CA SER A 283 -31.19 16.01 10.82
C SER A 283 -30.32 17.18 10.35
N ALA A 284 -29.59 16.99 9.25
CA ALA A 284 -28.72 18.01 8.65
C ALA A 284 -29.47 19.24 8.10
N ILE A 285 -30.73 19.42 8.51
CA ILE A 285 -31.65 20.47 8.06
C ILE A 285 -31.38 21.80 8.78
N GLU A 286 -30.69 21.80 9.93
CA GLU A 286 -30.50 23.03 10.74
C GLU A 286 -29.28 23.90 10.38
N GLN A 287 -28.51 23.60 9.32
CA GLN A 287 -27.30 24.39 8.97
C GLN A 287 -27.40 25.19 7.67
N VAL A 288 -28.60 25.41 7.13
CA VAL A 288 -28.82 26.36 6.02
C VAL A 288 -29.50 27.63 6.55
N GLY A 289 -28.87 28.25 7.56
CA GLY A 289 -29.15 29.64 7.94
C GLY A 289 -27.96 30.50 7.55
N GLY A 290 -28.13 31.42 6.60
CA GLY A 290 -27.14 32.46 6.36
C GLY A 290 -27.00 32.92 4.91
N ASP A 291 -27.83 33.92 4.58
CA ASP A 291 -27.65 35.01 3.61
C ASP A 291 -27.46 34.68 2.12
N GLY A 292 -28.54 34.92 1.38
CA GLY A 292 -28.47 35.18 -0.05
C GLY A 292 -27.72 36.48 -0.31
N ILE A 293 -26.50 36.38 -0.86
CA ILE A 293 -25.82 37.51 -1.47
C ILE A 293 -25.22 37.11 -2.83
N LYS A 294 -25.82 37.72 -3.85
CA LYS A 294 -25.37 38.15 -5.19
C LYS A 294 -24.42 37.24 -5.98
N LEU A 295 -24.90 36.86 -7.17
CA LEU A 295 -24.09 36.33 -8.27
C LEU A 295 -22.86 37.23 -8.49
N ALA A 296 -21.69 36.73 -8.12
CA ALA A 296 -20.44 37.35 -8.53
C ALA A 296 -20.19 36.98 -10.00
N ASP A 297 -20.46 37.94 -10.89
CA ASP A 297 -20.05 37.91 -12.31
C ASP A 297 -18.52 37.92 -12.42
N GLY A 298 -17.92 36.75 -12.20
CA GLY A 298 -16.56 36.49 -12.63
C GLY A 298 -16.54 36.35 -14.15
N THR A 299 -16.12 37.41 -14.85
CA THR A 299 -16.02 37.50 -16.32
C THR A 299 -15.71 36.14 -16.95
N LYS A 300 -16.59 35.64 -17.83
CA LYS A 300 -16.55 34.33 -18.51
C LYS A 300 -15.14 33.87 -18.91
N ARG A 301 -14.33 34.81 -19.40
CA ARG A 301 -12.95 34.61 -19.84
C ARG A 301 -11.98 34.27 -18.69
N ARG A 302 -12.17 34.82 -17.49
CA ARG A 302 -11.37 34.53 -16.29
C ARG A 302 -11.59 33.10 -15.79
N ASN A 303 -12.83 32.64 -15.71
CA ASN A 303 -13.15 31.28 -15.24
C ASN A 303 -12.67 30.22 -16.23
N LEU A 304 -12.78 30.49 -17.54
CA LEU A 304 -12.25 29.59 -18.58
C LEU A 304 -10.72 29.52 -18.55
N ARG A 305 -10.03 30.67 -18.42
CA ARG A 305 -8.57 30.71 -18.24
C ARG A 305 -8.13 29.95 -16.99
N PHE A 306 -8.84 30.11 -15.88
CA PHE A 306 -8.51 29.39 -14.64
C PHE A 306 -8.73 27.88 -14.79
N THR A 307 -9.79 27.45 -15.47
CA THR A 307 -10.03 26.02 -15.79
C THR A 307 -8.90 25.45 -16.65
N ALA A 308 -8.41 26.21 -17.63
CA ALA A 308 -7.23 25.82 -18.40
C ALA A 308 -5.96 25.73 -17.55
N LEU A 309 -5.77 26.62 -16.57
CA LEU A 309 -4.64 26.51 -15.63
C LEU A 309 -4.74 25.26 -14.75
N VAL A 310 -5.95 24.89 -14.29
CA VAL A 310 -6.18 23.63 -13.59
C VAL A 310 -5.82 22.44 -14.49
N PHE A 311 -6.25 22.47 -15.77
CA PHE A 311 -5.88 21.45 -16.76
C PHE A 311 -4.35 21.29 -16.88
N PHE A 312 -3.63 22.38 -17.12
CA PHE A 312 -2.18 22.33 -17.26
C PHE A 312 -1.49 21.87 -15.97
N ALA A 313 -1.98 22.30 -14.80
CA ALA A 313 -1.48 21.82 -13.52
C ALA A 313 -1.65 20.30 -13.37
N THR A 314 -2.85 19.77 -13.70
CA THR A 314 -3.16 18.34 -13.63
C THR A 314 -2.36 17.51 -14.63
N LEU A 315 -1.99 18.09 -15.78
CA LEU A 315 -1.20 17.45 -16.84
C LEU A 315 0.31 17.35 -16.52
N THR A 316 0.83 18.14 -15.57
CA THR A 316 2.29 18.24 -15.32
C THR A 316 2.98 16.89 -15.07
N GLY A 317 2.50 16.11 -14.12
CA GLY A 317 3.03 14.78 -13.78
C GLY A 317 2.88 13.77 -14.92
N PRO A 318 1.67 13.52 -15.46
CA PRO A 318 1.49 12.62 -16.60
C PRO A 318 2.34 12.96 -17.82
N ALA A 319 2.48 14.24 -18.17
CA ALA A 319 3.33 14.66 -19.29
C ALA A 319 4.81 14.34 -19.02
N LEU A 320 5.33 14.66 -17.83
CA LEU A 320 6.70 14.34 -17.47
C LEU A 320 6.94 12.83 -17.35
N ALA A 321 5.98 12.07 -16.80
CA ALA A 321 6.03 10.61 -16.76
C ALA A 321 6.19 10.03 -18.16
N PHE A 322 5.40 10.52 -19.12
CA PHE A 322 5.49 10.11 -20.52
C PHE A 322 6.89 10.39 -21.11
N PHE A 323 7.49 11.55 -20.81
CA PHE A 323 8.86 11.86 -21.24
C PHE A 323 9.91 10.91 -20.65
N TYR A 324 9.84 10.61 -19.35
CA TYR A 324 10.79 9.71 -18.69
C TYR A 324 10.61 8.24 -19.12
N MET A 325 9.38 7.79 -19.35
CA MET A 325 9.09 6.43 -19.79
C MET A 325 9.43 6.22 -21.28
N SER A 326 9.25 7.24 -22.13
CA SER A 326 9.57 7.15 -23.56
C SER A 326 11.07 7.32 -23.86
N GLY A 327 11.84 7.89 -22.92
CA GLY A 327 13.28 8.11 -23.04
C GLY A 327 14.15 6.96 -22.52
N GLY A 328 13.56 5.80 -22.22
CA GLY A 328 14.27 4.65 -21.66
C GLY A 328 15.38 4.17 -22.59
N ALA A 329 16.63 4.50 -22.25
CA ALA A 329 17.80 3.90 -22.85
C ALA A 329 17.72 2.38 -22.62
N GLU A 330 17.89 1.60 -23.70
CA GLU A 330 18.25 0.19 -23.58
C GLU A 330 19.53 0.14 -22.74
N THR A 331 19.37 -0.12 -21.45
CA THR A 331 20.50 -0.35 -20.56
C THR A 331 21.02 -1.70 -20.94
N ASP A 332 22.26 -1.73 -21.42
CA ASP A 332 22.97 -2.95 -21.79
C ASP A 332 22.81 -3.96 -20.65
N SER A 333 22.02 -5.01 -20.90
CA SER A 333 21.71 -6.05 -19.94
C SER A 333 22.95 -6.92 -19.79
N SER A 334 24.01 -6.37 -19.19
CA SER A 334 25.19 -7.13 -18.84
C SER A 334 24.72 -8.27 -17.94
N ARG A 335 24.77 -9.49 -18.48
CA ARG A 335 24.45 -10.69 -17.72
C ARG A 335 25.42 -10.75 -16.56
N VAL A 336 24.89 -10.69 -15.34
CA VAL A 336 25.72 -10.96 -14.18
C VAL A 336 26.05 -12.44 -14.20
N GLU A 337 27.30 -12.80 -13.95
CA GLU A 337 27.72 -14.18 -13.79
C GLU A 337 28.38 -14.34 -12.42
N LEU A 338 28.06 -15.44 -11.74
CA LEU A 338 28.74 -15.78 -10.50
C LEU A 338 30.16 -16.26 -10.81
N PRO A 339 31.20 -15.71 -10.17
CA PRO A 339 32.58 -16.13 -10.39
C PRO A 339 32.76 -17.59 -9.95
N GLY A 340 33.48 -18.41 -10.73
CA GLY A 340 33.73 -19.82 -10.37
C GLY A 340 34.51 -20.01 -9.05
N LYS A 341 35.24 -18.98 -8.60
CA LYS A 341 35.99 -18.98 -7.34
C LYS A 341 35.97 -17.59 -6.68
N ILE A 342 35.76 -17.56 -5.37
CA ILE A 342 35.79 -16.37 -4.52
C ILE A 342 36.72 -16.67 -3.33
N ALA A 343 37.94 -16.13 -3.34
CA ALA A 343 38.97 -16.50 -2.36
C ALA A 343 39.11 -18.03 -2.25
N ASP A 344 38.89 -18.64 -1.08
CA ASP A 344 38.96 -20.10 -0.90
C ASP A 344 37.67 -20.85 -1.27
N TRP A 345 36.59 -20.12 -1.57
CA TRP A 345 35.30 -20.67 -1.92
C TRP A 345 35.20 -21.00 -3.40
N LYS A 346 34.73 -22.20 -3.73
CA LYS A 346 34.47 -22.64 -5.10
C LYS A 346 32.98 -22.79 -5.34
N LEU A 347 32.52 -22.37 -6.51
CA LEU A 347 31.15 -22.61 -6.95
C LEU A 347 30.99 -24.12 -7.22
N VAL A 348 30.13 -24.78 -6.44
CA VAL A 348 29.91 -26.24 -6.51
C VAL A 348 28.56 -26.62 -7.12
N GLU A 349 27.57 -25.72 -7.06
CA GLU A 349 26.26 -25.90 -7.71
C GLU A 349 25.81 -24.56 -8.31
N ASN A 350 25.25 -24.59 -9.52
CA ASN A 350 24.70 -23.40 -10.21
C ASN A 350 23.18 -23.27 -10.05
N ARG A 351 22.64 -23.87 -8.99
CA ARG A 351 21.22 -23.85 -8.65
C ARG A 351 21.04 -23.98 -7.15
N LEU A 352 19.95 -23.44 -6.63
CA LEU A 352 19.64 -23.54 -5.22
C LEU A 352 18.67 -24.70 -4.92
N THR A 353 19.06 -25.60 -4.03
CA THR A 353 18.30 -26.83 -3.72
C THR A 353 17.76 -26.89 -2.30
N SER A 354 18.46 -26.35 -1.30
CA SER A 354 18.03 -26.42 0.10
C SER A 354 17.27 -25.17 0.57
N TRP A 355 17.35 -24.08 -0.18
CA TRP A 355 16.69 -22.81 0.10
C TRP A 355 16.56 -22.04 -1.19
N LYS A 356 15.39 -21.49 -1.47
CA LYS A 356 15.15 -20.62 -2.60
C LYS A 356 14.27 -19.46 -2.13
N PRO A 357 14.57 -18.21 -2.52
CA PRO A 357 13.66 -17.10 -2.26
C PRO A 357 12.48 -17.15 -3.24
N ASP A 358 11.29 -16.84 -2.74
CA ASP A 358 10.14 -16.53 -3.60
C ASP A 358 10.19 -15.04 -3.95
N TRP A 359 10.99 -14.72 -4.98
CA TRP A 359 11.29 -13.36 -5.37
C TRP A 359 10.96 -13.16 -6.85
N LEU A 360 10.31 -12.04 -7.17
CA LEU A 360 10.04 -11.65 -8.55
C LEU A 360 11.36 -11.57 -9.32
N GLN A 361 11.47 -12.27 -10.44
CA GLN A 361 12.73 -12.36 -11.18
C GLN A 361 12.97 -11.07 -11.97
N GLY A 362 14.18 -10.52 -11.87
CA GLY A 362 14.63 -9.39 -12.67
C GLY A 362 14.99 -9.78 -14.11
N ASN A 363 15.68 -8.88 -14.81
CA ASN A 363 16.16 -9.13 -16.18
C ASN A 363 17.27 -10.21 -16.19
N SER A 364 18.02 -10.34 -15.09
CA SER A 364 19.06 -11.35 -14.92
C SER A 364 19.02 -11.87 -13.49
N VAL A 365 18.93 -13.18 -13.34
CA VAL A 365 19.00 -13.87 -12.05
C VAL A 365 20.18 -14.83 -12.10
N VAL A 366 21.04 -14.77 -11.08
CA VAL A 366 22.08 -15.76 -10.86
C VAL A 366 22.00 -16.30 -9.45
N GLU A 367 22.13 -17.61 -9.36
CA GLU A 367 22.03 -18.34 -8.12
C GLU A 367 23.08 -19.45 -8.09
N GLY A 368 23.53 -19.80 -6.90
CA GLY A 368 24.54 -20.83 -6.78
C GLY A 368 24.98 -21.07 -5.35
N ARG A 369 25.72 -22.16 -5.19
CA ARG A 369 26.27 -22.60 -3.91
C ARG A 369 27.78 -22.61 -3.96
N TYR A 370 28.38 -21.94 -2.99
CA TYR A 370 29.82 -21.92 -2.77
C TYR A 370 30.21 -22.87 -1.65
N SER A 371 31.37 -23.50 -1.78
CA SER A 371 31.96 -24.38 -0.75
C SER A 371 33.45 -24.12 -0.58
N ASP A 372 33.90 -24.08 0.68
CA ASP A 372 35.32 -24.10 1.08
C ASP A 372 35.80 -25.53 1.41
N GLY A 373 34.94 -26.54 1.23
CA GLY A 373 35.18 -27.94 1.56
C GLY A 373 34.46 -28.41 2.83
N ALA A 374 34.28 -27.53 3.82
CA ALA A 374 33.62 -27.85 5.10
C ALA A 374 32.26 -27.16 5.26
N HIS A 375 32.10 -26.00 4.63
CA HIS A 375 30.97 -25.10 4.77
C HIS A 375 30.35 -24.81 3.40
N ARG A 376 29.05 -24.51 3.39
CA ARG A 376 28.30 -24.21 2.16
C ARG A 376 27.51 -22.91 2.33
N VAL A 377 27.70 -21.98 1.40
CA VAL A 377 26.99 -20.70 1.36
C VAL A 377 26.15 -20.66 0.09
N ASP A 378 24.88 -20.33 0.24
CA ASP A 378 23.95 -20.15 -0.86
C ASP A 378 23.85 -18.68 -1.23
N VAL A 379 23.89 -18.37 -2.52
CA VAL A 379 23.86 -17.01 -3.06
C VAL A 379 22.74 -16.89 -4.08
N TYR A 380 22.01 -15.79 -3.99
CA TYR A 380 21.02 -15.38 -4.98
C TYR A 380 21.20 -13.90 -5.28
N LEU A 381 21.27 -13.55 -6.56
CA LEU A 381 21.33 -12.18 -7.06
C LEU A 381 20.29 -12.04 -8.17
N SER A 382 19.48 -10.99 -8.09
CA SER A 382 18.59 -10.60 -9.17
C SER A 382 18.80 -9.13 -9.52
N ARG A 383 19.10 -8.87 -10.80
CA ARG A 383 19.32 -7.54 -11.38
C ARG A 383 18.10 -7.07 -12.15
N PHE A 384 17.69 -5.84 -11.87
CA PHE A 384 16.57 -5.16 -12.54
C PHE A 384 17.11 -3.93 -13.26
N SER A 385 17.57 -4.12 -14.50
CA SER A 385 17.99 -3.03 -15.40
C SER A 385 16.77 -2.24 -15.90
N SER A 386 15.63 -2.93 -16.07
CA SER A 386 14.32 -2.30 -16.28
C SER A 386 13.26 -2.97 -15.41
N GLN A 387 12.36 -2.15 -14.86
CA GLN A 387 11.26 -2.62 -14.03
C GLN A 387 9.93 -2.41 -14.75
N GLU A 388 8.98 -3.28 -14.46
CA GLU A 388 7.60 -3.21 -14.96
C GLU A 388 6.68 -3.57 -13.80
N GLN A 389 5.40 -3.19 -13.89
CA GLN A 389 4.43 -3.51 -12.85
C GLN A 389 4.32 -5.05 -12.72
N GLY A 390 4.46 -5.55 -11.49
CA GLY A 390 4.52 -6.99 -11.23
C GLY A 390 5.90 -7.63 -11.43
N ARG A 391 6.93 -6.87 -11.84
CA ARG A 391 8.33 -7.30 -11.91
C ARG A 391 9.25 -6.24 -11.28
N GLU A 392 9.08 -6.07 -9.99
CA GLU A 392 9.76 -5.04 -9.18
C GLU A 392 10.82 -5.66 -8.26
N ALA A 393 11.95 -4.97 -8.10
CA ALA A 393 12.98 -5.39 -7.16
C ALA A 393 12.50 -5.35 -5.71
N ILE A 394 11.57 -4.46 -5.41
CA ILE A 394 11.02 -4.24 -4.07
C ILE A 394 9.49 -4.28 -4.16
N SER A 395 8.94 -5.48 -3.98
CA SER A 395 7.50 -5.75 -3.89
C SER A 395 7.13 -6.33 -2.52
N VAL A 396 5.86 -6.22 -2.15
CA VAL A 396 5.29 -6.95 -0.99
C VAL A 396 5.19 -8.46 -1.25
N LEU A 397 5.19 -8.88 -2.52
CA LEU A 397 5.18 -10.28 -2.93
C LEU A 397 6.55 -10.95 -2.76
N ASN A 398 7.61 -10.16 -2.56
CA ASN A 398 8.96 -10.65 -2.47
C ASN A 398 9.24 -11.18 -1.06
N GLU A 399 9.41 -12.50 -0.93
CA GLU A 399 9.87 -13.15 0.29
C GLU A 399 11.25 -13.78 0.10
N VAL A 400 12.08 -13.69 1.15
CA VAL A 400 13.45 -14.23 1.10
C VAL A 400 13.50 -15.76 1.27
N TYR A 401 12.34 -16.42 1.21
CA TYR A 401 12.17 -17.85 1.42
C TYR A 401 10.86 -18.34 0.77
N ASP A 402 10.82 -19.62 0.47
CA ASP A 402 9.62 -20.37 0.12
C ASP A 402 8.78 -20.64 1.39
N SER A 403 7.57 -20.07 1.45
CA SER A 403 6.66 -20.19 2.59
C SER A 403 6.08 -21.59 2.80
N ASP A 404 6.12 -22.45 1.79
CA ASP A 404 5.66 -23.84 1.91
C ASP A 404 6.68 -24.68 2.70
N VAL A 405 7.94 -24.24 2.74
CA VAL A 405 9.04 -24.96 3.39
C VAL A 405 9.48 -24.28 4.69
N TRP A 406 9.49 -22.94 4.71
CA TRP A 406 10.09 -22.15 5.78
C TRP A 406 9.09 -21.18 6.41
N SER A 407 9.17 -21.05 7.73
CA SER A 407 8.49 -20.00 8.49
C SER A 407 9.50 -18.99 9.04
N ARG A 408 9.15 -17.71 8.98
CA ARG A 408 9.97 -16.62 9.52
C ARG A 408 9.82 -16.51 11.03
N ILE A 409 10.93 -16.67 11.75
CA ILE A 409 11.00 -16.45 13.21
C ILE A 409 11.16 -14.96 13.52
N TYR A 410 12.11 -14.30 12.86
CA TYR A 410 12.32 -12.86 13.00
C TYR A 410 12.93 -12.26 11.73
N ARG A 411 12.82 -10.93 11.63
CA ARG A 411 13.50 -10.06 10.66
C ARG A 411 14.10 -8.89 11.41
N ARG A 412 15.39 -8.60 11.22
CA ARG A 412 16.08 -7.47 11.87
C ARG A 412 17.14 -6.85 10.97
N VAL A 413 17.52 -5.61 11.25
CA VAL A 413 18.68 -4.97 10.63
C VAL A 413 19.91 -5.30 11.47
N THR A 414 20.94 -5.85 10.84
CA THR A 414 22.18 -6.28 11.50
C THR A 414 23.36 -5.53 10.90
N ASP A 415 24.19 -4.94 11.76
CA ASP A 415 25.48 -4.37 11.38
C ASP A 415 26.54 -5.46 11.47
N LEU A 416 27.18 -5.78 10.34
CA LEU A 416 28.23 -6.79 10.24
C LEU A 416 29.64 -6.19 10.41
N GLY A 417 29.72 -4.88 10.68
CA GLY A 417 30.97 -4.14 10.79
C GLY A 417 31.57 -3.80 9.43
N GLN A 418 32.88 -3.53 9.42
CA GLN A 418 33.58 -3.11 8.22
C GLN A 418 34.00 -4.31 7.36
N VAL A 419 33.47 -4.34 6.14
CA VAL A 419 33.88 -5.28 5.07
C VAL A 419 34.44 -4.46 3.92
N ASN A 420 35.68 -4.73 3.52
CA ASN A 420 36.42 -3.95 2.51
C ASN A 420 36.45 -2.42 2.79
N GLY A 421 36.64 -2.04 4.06
CA GLY A 421 36.72 -0.62 4.48
C GLY A 421 35.39 0.15 4.42
N ARG A 422 34.27 -0.54 4.19
CA ARG A 422 32.92 0.04 4.23
C ARG A 422 32.07 -0.71 5.25
N ASN A 423 31.24 0.02 6.00
CA ASN A 423 30.30 -0.64 6.91
C ASN A 423 29.28 -1.44 6.09
N LEU A 424 29.01 -2.68 6.50
CA LEU A 424 28.07 -3.55 5.85
C LEU A 424 26.88 -3.83 6.77
N ILE A 425 25.75 -3.24 6.42
CA ILE A 425 24.50 -3.40 7.14
C ILE A 425 23.53 -4.17 6.25
N VAL A 426 22.95 -5.23 6.78
CA VAL A 426 22.06 -6.14 6.03
C VAL A 426 20.73 -6.30 6.76
N GLU A 427 19.69 -6.74 6.04
CA GLU A 427 18.50 -7.30 6.68
C GLU A 427 18.72 -8.79 6.91
N GLU A 428 18.72 -9.21 8.17
CA GLU A 428 18.80 -10.60 8.59
C GLU A 428 17.41 -11.18 8.83
N THR A 429 17.10 -12.28 8.16
CA THR A 429 15.90 -13.09 8.40
C THR A 429 16.29 -14.46 8.92
N ARG A 430 15.67 -14.87 10.03
CA ARG A 430 15.83 -16.19 10.64
C ARG A 430 14.64 -17.07 10.30
N LEU A 431 14.92 -18.24 9.72
CA LEU A 431 13.93 -19.16 9.17
C LEU A 431 13.96 -20.51 9.88
N LYS A 432 12.80 -21.08 10.17
CA LYS A 432 12.66 -22.45 10.70
C LYS A 432 11.87 -23.28 9.71
N ALA A 433 12.36 -24.47 9.37
CA ALA A 433 11.65 -25.34 8.45
C ALA A 433 10.45 -26.00 9.14
N ALA A 434 9.31 -26.08 8.45
CA ALA A 434 8.09 -26.66 9.01
C ALA A 434 8.33 -28.11 9.47
N GLY A 435 7.87 -28.45 10.68
CA GLY A 435 7.98 -29.80 11.25
C GLY A 435 9.41 -30.29 11.53
N SER A 436 10.42 -29.42 11.57
CA SER A 436 11.80 -29.82 11.90
C SER A 436 12.55 -28.74 12.70
N ASP A 437 13.65 -29.14 13.35
CA ASP A 437 14.56 -28.21 14.04
C ASP A 437 15.56 -27.53 13.09
N ARG A 438 15.44 -27.76 11.77
CA ARG A 438 16.35 -27.13 10.80
C ARG A 438 16.11 -25.62 10.76
N GLY A 439 17.18 -24.88 11.02
CA GLY A 439 17.20 -23.43 10.94
C GLY A 439 18.03 -22.92 9.78
N ARG A 440 17.76 -21.70 9.35
CA ARG A 440 18.56 -20.99 8.35
C ARG A 440 18.59 -19.50 8.63
N ILE A 441 19.68 -18.85 8.21
CA ILE A 441 19.81 -17.39 8.19
C ILE A 441 19.91 -16.94 6.74
N VAL A 442 19.23 -15.84 6.43
CA VAL A 442 19.32 -15.14 5.15
C VAL A 442 19.67 -13.68 5.40
N TRP A 443 20.70 -13.18 4.72
CA TRP A 443 21.05 -11.77 4.68
C TRP A 443 20.68 -11.18 3.32
N ARG A 444 19.98 -10.05 3.33
CA ARG A 444 19.57 -9.33 2.12
C ARG A 444 20.05 -7.88 2.15
N TRP A 445 20.47 -7.37 1.00
CA TRP A 445 20.60 -5.94 0.74
C TRP A 445 20.30 -5.62 -0.73
N TYR A 446 20.11 -4.34 -1.01
CA TYR A 446 19.92 -3.80 -2.36
C TYR A 446 21.13 -2.97 -2.76
N ASN A 447 21.43 -2.96 -4.06
CA ASN A 447 22.30 -1.97 -4.68
C ASN A 447 21.46 -1.09 -5.60
N ALA A 448 21.36 0.19 -5.29
CA ALA A 448 20.63 1.16 -6.10
C ALA A 448 21.44 2.45 -6.21
N ALA A 449 21.58 2.97 -7.43
CA ALA A 449 22.37 4.17 -7.72
C ALA A 449 23.79 4.13 -7.13
N GLY A 450 24.44 2.95 -7.18
CA GLY A 450 25.80 2.71 -6.66
C GLY A 450 25.93 2.69 -5.13
N LYS A 451 24.81 2.61 -4.40
CA LYS A 451 24.80 2.56 -2.93
C LYS A 451 24.09 1.31 -2.42
N ARG A 452 24.68 0.70 -1.39
CA ARG A 452 24.10 -0.40 -0.63
C ARG A 452 23.06 0.11 0.35
N GLU A 453 21.91 -0.55 0.39
CA GLU A 453 20.85 -0.26 1.36
C GLU A 453 20.01 -1.51 1.62
N GLN A 454 19.71 -1.75 2.89
CA GLN A 454 18.94 -2.92 3.35
C GLN A 454 17.46 -2.60 3.55
N LYS A 455 17.12 -1.33 3.76
CA LYS A 455 15.74 -0.89 4.00
C LYS A 455 15.03 -0.61 2.68
N ASN A 456 13.89 -1.28 2.46
CA ASN A 456 13.07 -1.15 1.25
C ASN A 456 12.76 0.31 0.88
N ILE A 457 12.36 1.14 1.85
CA ILE A 457 12.00 2.55 1.60
C ILE A 457 13.19 3.36 1.09
N LYS A 458 14.37 3.20 1.72
CA LYS A 458 15.56 3.93 1.32
C LYS A 458 16.11 3.41 -0.01
N ALA A 459 16.04 2.11 -0.27
CA ALA A 459 16.42 1.51 -1.54
C ALA A 459 15.50 2.00 -2.69
N LYS A 460 14.17 2.08 -2.48
CA LYS A 460 13.26 2.73 -3.46
C LYS A 460 13.62 4.20 -3.67
N LEU A 461 13.96 4.97 -2.62
CA LEU A 461 14.38 6.37 -2.79
C LEU A 461 15.69 6.50 -3.59
N LEU A 462 16.66 5.61 -3.36
CA LEU A 462 17.90 5.56 -4.14
C LEU A 462 17.62 5.19 -5.60
N ASN A 463 16.74 4.22 -5.84
CA ASN A 463 16.31 3.85 -7.19
C ASN A 463 15.63 5.02 -7.91
N LEU A 464 14.76 5.78 -7.23
CA LEU A 464 14.17 7.01 -7.78
C LEU A 464 15.24 8.02 -8.22
N LEU A 465 16.21 8.28 -7.35
CA LEU A 465 17.31 9.21 -7.64
C LEU A 465 18.19 8.70 -8.79
N GLY A 466 18.37 7.38 -8.89
CA GLY A 466 19.03 6.70 -10.01
C GLY A 466 18.27 6.90 -11.32
N THR A 467 16.97 6.57 -11.34
CA THR A 467 16.08 6.72 -12.49
C THR A 467 16.06 8.16 -13.01
N LEU A 468 15.97 9.16 -12.12
CA LEU A 468 16.01 10.58 -12.50
C LEU A 468 17.36 11.00 -13.11
N LYS A 469 18.46 10.29 -12.80
CA LYS A 469 19.80 10.51 -13.36
C LYS A 469 20.11 9.61 -14.57
N GLY A 470 19.17 8.79 -15.02
CA GLY A 470 19.36 7.86 -16.13
C GLY A 470 20.02 6.53 -15.76
N ASN A 471 20.10 6.18 -14.47
CA ASN A 471 20.54 4.86 -14.00
C ASN A 471 19.42 4.19 -13.18
N PRO A 472 18.40 3.61 -13.82
CA PRO A 472 17.26 3.00 -13.16
C PRO A 472 17.55 1.63 -12.53
N GLU A 473 18.79 1.14 -12.64
CA GLU A 473 19.17 -0.19 -12.17
C GLU A 473 19.05 -0.34 -10.65
N ILE A 474 18.52 -1.48 -10.24
CA ILE A 474 18.51 -1.93 -8.85
C ILE A 474 18.75 -3.44 -8.80
N ASP A 475 19.68 -3.84 -7.93
CA ASP A 475 19.97 -5.25 -7.68
C ASP A 475 19.51 -5.64 -6.28
N VAL A 476 19.03 -6.87 -6.12
CA VAL A 476 18.86 -7.51 -4.81
C VAL A 476 19.90 -8.61 -4.66
N ASN A 477 20.62 -8.57 -3.54
CA ASN A 477 21.61 -9.55 -3.17
C ASN A 477 21.11 -10.32 -1.95
N MET A 478 21.25 -11.63 -1.98
CA MET A 478 20.94 -12.51 -0.85
C MET A 478 22.04 -13.53 -0.64
N VAL A 479 22.42 -13.72 0.62
CA VAL A 479 23.37 -14.73 1.05
C VAL A 479 22.73 -15.52 2.19
N SER A 480 22.73 -16.84 2.07
CA SER A 480 22.08 -17.73 3.03
C SER A 480 23.00 -18.86 3.48
N TYR A 481 22.78 -19.32 4.71
CA TYR A 481 23.55 -20.39 5.34
C TYR A 481 22.68 -21.22 6.30
N ASP A 482 22.87 -22.54 6.29
CA ASP A 482 22.19 -23.45 7.21
C ASP A 482 22.65 -23.22 8.65
N LEU A 483 21.70 -23.04 9.56
CA LEU A 483 22.03 -22.72 10.92
C LEU A 483 22.62 -23.94 11.64
N GLY A 484 23.81 -23.76 12.22
CA GLY A 484 24.41 -24.74 13.12
C GLY A 484 23.84 -24.64 14.54
N ALA A 485 24.41 -25.41 15.47
CA ALA A 485 24.06 -25.33 16.89
C ALA A 485 24.37 -23.96 17.53
N ASP A 486 25.24 -23.16 16.90
CA ASP A 486 25.72 -21.87 17.39
C ASP A 486 25.51 -20.82 16.29
N GLU A 487 24.56 -19.90 16.52
CA GLU A 487 24.20 -18.88 15.54
C GLU A 487 25.36 -17.91 15.25
N ASP A 488 26.20 -17.61 16.25
CA ASP A 488 27.28 -16.64 16.11
C ASP A 488 28.41 -17.21 15.25
N LYS A 489 28.70 -18.50 15.40
CA LYS A 489 29.62 -19.20 14.47
C LYS A 489 29.08 -19.20 13.04
N THR A 490 27.78 -19.38 12.85
CA THR A 490 27.16 -19.25 11.52
C THR A 490 27.37 -17.83 10.95
N ARG A 491 27.14 -16.77 11.74
CA ARG A 491 27.36 -15.39 11.29
C ARG A 491 28.81 -15.13 10.90
N ILE A 492 29.78 -15.55 11.73
CA ILE A 492 31.22 -15.36 11.45
C ILE A 492 31.61 -16.01 10.11
N ARG A 493 31.09 -17.20 9.82
CA ARG A 493 31.36 -17.89 8.54
C ARG A 493 30.81 -17.13 7.34
N MET A 494 29.57 -16.62 7.44
CA MET A 494 28.97 -15.81 6.39
C MET A 494 29.75 -14.49 6.20
N VAL A 495 30.21 -13.83 7.28
CA VAL A 495 31.07 -12.63 7.18
C VAL A 495 32.36 -12.94 6.41
N GLY A 496 32.98 -14.11 6.61
CA GLY A 496 34.20 -14.50 5.90
C GLY A 496 34.04 -14.62 4.37
N PHE A 497 32.84 -14.92 3.88
CA PHE A 497 32.54 -15.04 2.45
C PHE A 497 32.35 -13.66 1.77
N LEU A 498 31.76 -12.70 2.48
CA LEU A 498 31.31 -11.43 1.92
C LEU A 498 32.40 -10.55 1.28
N PRO A 499 33.62 -10.38 1.84
CA PRO A 499 34.64 -9.52 1.23
C PRO A 499 34.94 -9.86 -0.23
N GLY A 500 35.12 -11.15 -0.53
CA GLY A 500 35.40 -11.62 -1.90
C GLY A 500 34.16 -11.52 -2.80
N TYR A 501 32.98 -11.84 -2.27
CA TYR A 501 31.73 -11.77 -3.02
C TYR A 501 31.44 -10.34 -3.50
N LEU A 502 31.55 -9.36 -2.60
CA LEU A 502 31.27 -7.95 -2.91
C LEU A 502 32.22 -7.41 -3.99
N VAL A 503 33.52 -7.77 -3.95
CA VAL A 503 34.50 -7.35 -4.97
C VAL A 503 34.19 -7.96 -6.33
N ALA A 504 33.72 -9.20 -6.35
CA ALA A 504 33.48 -9.93 -7.59
C ALA A 504 32.16 -9.54 -8.26
N VAL A 505 31.12 -9.21 -7.48
CA VAL A 505 29.75 -8.99 -7.97
C VAL A 505 29.34 -7.52 -8.01
N GLU A 506 29.81 -6.66 -7.11
CA GLU A 506 29.42 -5.24 -7.02
C GLU A 506 30.41 -4.28 -7.74
N LYS A 507 30.75 -4.56 -9.00
CA LYS A 507 31.69 -3.74 -9.78
C LYS A 507 31.18 -2.35 -10.14
#